data_AF-A0A7C1LV51-F1
#
_entry.id   AF-A0A7C1LV51-F1
#
_cell.length_a   1.000
_cell.length_b   1.000
_cell.length_c   1.000
_cell.angle_alpha   90.00
_cell.angle_beta   90.00
_cell.angle_gamma   90.00
#
_symmetry.space_group_name_H-M   'P 1'
#
loop_
_entity.id
_entity.type
_entity.pdbx_description
1 polymer ?
#
loop_
_entity_poly.entity_id
_entity_poly.type
_entity_poly.pdbx_seq_one_letter_code
_entity_poly.pdbx_strand_id
1 'polypeptide(L)'
;MKAAYLLKKYFKRWKLRCYVLIGFKNDTIKKAEKRLVKTWEFGFLPFAMLYRNKKGDYPKPEREWRHFQRTWTRPAAIATKIKELLN
;
A
#
# COMPACT_ATOMS: atom_id res chain seq x y z
N MET A 1 9.27 14.44 -2.58
CA MET A 1 8.85 13.85 -1.28
C MET A 1 9.99 13.97 -0.27
N LYS A 2 10.12 15.11 0.42
CA LYS A 2 11.28 15.41 1.30
C LYS A 2 11.39 14.48 2.51
N ALA A 3 10.27 14.02 3.07
CA ALA A 3 10.24 13.13 4.22
C ALA A 3 10.96 11.80 3.99
N ALA A 4 10.69 11.12 2.87
CA ALA A 4 11.39 9.89 2.47
C ALA A 4 12.91 10.06 2.46
N TYR A 5 13.37 11.13 1.82
CA TYR A 5 14.78 11.42 1.64
C TYR A 5 15.49 11.61 2.99
N LEU A 6 14.90 12.40 3.88
CA LEU A 6 15.44 12.65 5.22
C LEU A 6 15.44 11.39 6.09
N LEU A 7 14.32 10.65 6.11
CA LEU A 7 14.15 9.50 7.00
C LEU A 7 15.04 8.32 6.60
N LYS A 8 15.29 8.11 5.29
CA LYS A 8 16.18 7.07 4.78
C LYS A 8 17.62 7.17 5.28
N LYS A 9 18.08 8.37 5.66
CA LYS A 9 19.42 8.58 6.22
C LYS A 9 19.57 7.90 7.59
N TYR A 10 18.49 7.81 8.36
CA TYR A 10 18.51 7.38 9.75
C TYR A 10 17.81 6.04 9.97
N PHE A 11 16.87 5.66 9.11
CA PHE A 11 16.04 4.49 9.29
C PHE A 11 16.04 3.58 8.06
N LYS A 12 16.09 2.28 8.33
CA LYS A 12 15.90 1.25 7.32
C LYS A 12 14.43 1.21 6.90
N ARG A 13 14.15 0.84 5.64
CA ARG A 13 12.80 0.82 5.03
C ARG A 13 11.75 0.11 5.90
N TRP A 14 12.08 -1.02 6.52
CA TRP A 14 11.12 -1.79 7.34
C TRP A 14 10.70 -1.08 8.65
N LYS A 15 11.43 -0.05 9.07
CA LYS A 15 11.05 0.85 10.17
C LYS A 15 10.19 2.03 9.69
N LEU A 16 10.10 2.25 8.38
CA LEU A 16 9.41 3.37 7.76
C LEU A 16 8.11 2.91 7.08
N ARG A 17 7.07 2.63 7.88
CA ARG A 17 5.77 2.18 7.36
C ARG A 17 4.91 3.35 6.89
N CYS A 18 4.25 3.22 5.74
CA CYS A 18 3.36 4.24 5.20
C CYS A 18 1.98 3.63 4.90
N TYR A 19 0.93 4.18 5.53
CA TYR A 19 -0.45 3.77 5.33
C TYR A 19 -0.99 4.43 4.06
N VAL A 20 -1.33 3.61 3.07
CA VAL A 20 -1.83 4.06 1.77
C VAL A 20 -3.30 3.73 1.70
N LEU A 21 -4.15 4.76 1.61
CA LEU A 21 -5.59 4.59 1.46
C LEU A 21 -5.91 3.96 0.09
N ILE A 22 -6.72 2.90 0.11
CA ILE A 22 -7.19 2.18 -1.07
C ILE A 22 -8.70 1.97 -1.03
N GLY A 23 -9.33 1.87 -2.20
CA GLY A 23 -10.76 1.60 -2.32
C GLY A 23 -11.67 2.76 -1.94
N PHE A 24 -11.14 3.99 -1.87
CA PHE A 24 -11.95 5.19 -1.70
C PHE A 24 -12.57 5.62 -3.04
N LYS A 25 -13.81 6.13 -3.04
CA LYS A 25 -14.58 6.67 -4.19
C LYS A 25 -13.84 6.67 -5.56
N ASN A 26 -14.32 5.85 -6.50
CA ASN A 26 -13.79 5.72 -7.87
C ASN A 26 -12.34 5.22 -7.98
N ASP A 27 -11.77 4.72 -6.88
CA ASP A 27 -10.49 4.02 -6.91
C ASP A 27 -10.62 2.66 -7.58
N THR A 28 -9.52 2.18 -8.12
CA THR A 28 -9.43 0.88 -8.77
C THR A 28 -8.21 0.15 -8.22
N ILE A 29 -8.20 -1.19 -8.31
CA ILE A 29 -7.05 -2.01 -7.90
C ILE A 29 -5.76 -1.51 -8.55
N LYS A 30 -5.80 -1.22 -9.86
CA LYS A 30 -4.66 -0.69 -10.62
C LYS A 30 -4.17 0.66 -10.08
N LYS A 31 -5.07 1.59 -9.75
CA LYS A 31 -4.70 2.91 -9.18
C LYS A 31 -4.13 2.75 -7.77
N ALA A 32 -4.70 1.87 -6.96
CA ALA A 32 -4.22 1.54 -5.63
C ALA A 32 -2.80 0.93 -5.67
N GLU A 33 -2.58 -0.05 -6.55
CA GLU A 33 -1.29 -0.69 -6.73
C GLU A 33 -0.21 0.29 -7.16
N LYS A 34 -0.52 1.19 -8.11
CA LYS A 34 0.40 2.28 -8.49
C LYS A 34 0.83 3.14 -7.29
N ARG A 35 -0.08 3.49 -6.38
CA ARG A 35 0.26 4.28 -5.18
C ARG A 35 1.12 3.49 -4.19
N LEU A 36 0.85 2.20 -4.02
CA LEU A 36 1.60 1.30 -3.14
C LEU A 36 3.03 1.06 -3.67
N VAL A 37 3.18 0.77 -4.96
CA VAL A 37 4.48 0.68 -5.65
C VAL A 37 5.22 2.00 -5.54
N LYS A 38 4.54 3.13 -5.79
CA LYS A 38 5.17 4.45 -5.68
C LYS A 38 5.71 4.73 -4.27
N THR A 39 4.99 4.30 -3.25
CA THR A 39 5.42 4.38 -1.84
C THR A 39 6.69 3.57 -1.58
N TRP A 40 6.80 2.38 -2.19
CA TRP A 40 8.01 1.55 -2.13
C TRP A 40 9.22 2.19 -2.83
N GLU A 41 9.03 2.78 -4.01
CA GLU A 41 10.08 3.53 -4.73
C GLU A 41 10.59 4.70 -3.91
N PHE A 42 9.66 5.43 -3.25
CA PHE A 42 10.01 6.45 -2.27
C PHE A 42 10.65 5.88 -1.00
N GLY A 43 10.72 4.56 -0.87
CA GLY A 43 11.46 3.78 0.11
C GLY A 43 10.87 3.75 1.50
N PHE A 44 9.56 3.90 1.56
CA PHE A 44 8.76 3.42 2.68
C PHE A 44 8.36 1.95 2.45
N LEU A 45 8.00 1.27 3.52
CA LEU A 45 7.26 0.02 3.47
C LEU A 45 5.75 0.35 3.36
N PRO A 46 5.11 0.12 2.21
CA PRO A 46 3.68 0.42 2.05
C PRO A 46 2.81 -0.50 2.91
N PHE A 47 1.63 -0.01 3.29
CA PHE A 47 0.58 -0.78 3.92
C PHE A 47 -0.78 -0.40 3.32
N ALA A 48 -1.49 -1.37 2.77
CA ALA A 48 -2.82 -1.16 2.21
C ALA A 48 -3.86 -0.92 3.33
N MET A 49 -4.25 0.35 3.48
CA MET A 49 -5.33 0.77 4.35
C MET A 49 -6.63 0.79 3.55
N LEU A 50 -7.41 -0.30 3.65
CA LEU A 50 -8.68 -0.42 2.95
C LEU A 50 -9.72 0.53 3.55
N TYR A 51 -10.29 1.38 2.69
CA TYR A 51 -11.33 2.33 3.08
C TYR A 51 -12.55 1.62 3.67
N ARG A 52 -13.14 2.25 4.69
CA ARG A 52 -14.39 1.87 5.33
C ARG A 52 -15.26 3.12 5.45
N ASN A 53 -16.49 3.06 4.97
CA ASN A 53 -17.38 4.21 5.01
C ASN A 53 -17.88 4.49 6.45
N LYS A 54 -18.64 5.58 6.63
CA LYS A 54 -19.22 5.95 7.94
C LYS A 54 -20.16 4.90 8.53
N LYS A 55 -20.80 4.07 7.70
CA LYS A 55 -21.68 2.96 8.12
C LYS A 55 -20.91 1.69 8.45
N GLY A 56 -19.63 1.63 8.10
CA GLY A 56 -18.75 0.50 8.32
C GLY A 56 -18.57 -0.44 7.13
N ASP A 57 -19.11 -0.09 5.97
CA ASP A 57 -19.03 -0.92 4.78
C ASP A 57 -17.69 -0.75 4.06
N TYR A 58 -17.24 -1.85 3.46
CA TYR A 58 -16.11 -1.90 2.55
C TYR A 58 -16.51 -1.57 1.11
N PRO A 59 -15.57 -1.07 0.29
CA PRO A 59 -15.82 -0.86 -1.13
C PRO A 59 -16.18 -2.18 -1.82
N LYS A 60 -17.06 -2.08 -2.82
CA LYS A 60 -17.49 -3.22 -3.63
C LYS A 60 -16.67 -3.31 -4.93
N PRO A 61 -16.38 -4.52 -5.43
CA PRO A 61 -16.66 -5.81 -4.80
C PRO A 61 -15.68 -6.09 -3.63
N GLU A 62 -16.23 -6.40 -2.45
CA GLU A 62 -15.47 -6.47 -1.20
C GLU A 62 -14.43 -7.59 -1.19
N ARG A 63 -14.76 -8.74 -1.78
CA ARG A 63 -13.86 -9.89 -1.86
C ARG A 63 -12.57 -9.54 -2.60
N GLU A 64 -12.68 -8.81 -3.71
CA GLU A 64 -11.53 -8.38 -4.52
C GLU A 64 -10.64 -7.42 -3.71
N TRP A 65 -11.25 -6.39 -3.12
CA TRP A 65 -10.52 -5.40 -2.32
C TRP A 65 -9.82 -6.02 -1.10
N ARG A 66 -10.47 -6.94 -0.39
CA ARG A 66 -9.85 -7.64 0.74
C ARG A 66 -8.74 -8.58 0.31
N HIS A 67 -8.91 -9.29 -0.81
CA HIS A 67 -7.85 -10.12 -1.37
C HIS A 67 -6.63 -9.27 -1.73
N PHE A 68 -6.85 -8.18 -2.46
CA PHE A 68 -5.80 -7.23 -2.80
C PHE A 68 -5.12 -6.65 -1.55
N GLN A 69 -5.89 -6.18 -0.56
CA GLN A 69 -5.36 -5.65 0.69
C GLN A 69 -4.40 -6.65 1.38
N ARG A 70 -4.78 -7.93 1.47
CA ARG A 70 -3.97 -8.97 2.14
C ARG A 70 -2.57 -9.08 1.53
N THR A 71 -2.45 -8.97 0.21
CA THR A 71 -1.14 -9.01 -0.48
C THR A 71 -0.21 -7.84 -0.10
N TRP A 72 -0.77 -6.74 0.42
CA TRP A 72 -0.07 -5.50 0.76
C TRP A 72 -0.06 -5.18 2.28
N THR A 73 -0.21 -6.19 3.15
CA THR A 73 -0.28 -5.99 4.62
C THR A 73 0.92 -6.53 5.40
N ARG A 74 1.56 -7.61 4.92
CA ARG A 74 2.70 -8.26 5.59
C ARG A 74 4.00 -7.96 4.82
N PRO A 75 5.12 -7.62 5.49
CA PRO A 75 6.37 -7.29 4.81
C PRO A 75 6.84 -8.34 3.80
N ALA A 76 6.73 -9.63 4.14
CA ALA A 76 7.09 -10.72 3.23
C ALA A 76 6.22 -10.75 1.96
N ALA A 77 4.89 -10.62 2.11
CA ALA A 77 3.97 -10.58 0.97
C ALA A 77 4.22 -9.36 0.07
N ILE A 78 4.47 -8.20 0.69
CA ILE A 78 4.84 -6.96 -0.03
C ILE A 78 6.15 -7.16 -0.80
N ALA A 79 7.17 -7.77 -0.20
CA ALA A 79 8.45 -8.01 -0.86
C ALA A 79 8.28 -8.93 -2.08
N THR A 80 7.50 -10.01 -1.95
CA THR A 80 7.16 -10.89 -3.07
C THR A 80 6.43 -10.13 -4.18
N LYS A 81 5.40 -9.35 -3.82
CA LYS A 81 4.61 -8.56 -4.76
C LYS A 81 5.44 -7.53 -5.52
N ILE A 82 6.34 -6.85 -4.82
CA ILE A 82 7.25 -5.89 -5.43
C ILE A 82 8.21 -6.58 -6.40
N LYS A 83 8.74 -7.76 -6.03
CA LYS A 83 9.59 -8.55 -6.91
C LYS A 83 8.85 -8.95 -8.19
N GLU A 84 7.59 -9.36 -8.08
CA GLU A 84 6.74 -9.70 -9.24
C GLU A 84 6.45 -8.50 -10.15
N LEU A 85 6.33 -7.29 -9.59
CA LEU A 85 5.92 -6.09 -10.33
C LEU A 85 7.09 -5.29 -10.92
N LEU A 86 8.30 -5.43 -10.38
CA LEU A 86 9.48 -4.64 -10.76
C LEU A 86 10.62 -5.47 -11.38
N ASN A 87 10.47 -6.80 -11.44
CA ASN A 87 11.31 -7.67 -12.26
C ASN A 87 10.65 -7.91 -13.62
#